data_AF-A0A7Z7I8F0-F1
#
_entry.id   AF-A0A7Z7I8F0-F1
#
_cell.length_a   1.000
_cell.length_b   1.000
_cell.length_c   1.000
_cell.angle_alpha   90.00
_cell.angle_beta   90.00
_cell.angle_gamma   90.00
#
_symmetry.space_group_name_H-M   'P 1'
#
loop_
_entity.id
_entity.type
_entity.pdbx_description
1 polymer ?
#
loop_
_entity_poly.entity_id
_entity_poly.type
_entity_poly.pdbx_seq_one_letter_code
_entity_poly.pdbx_strand_id
1 'polypeptide(L)'
;MQIAGVAFDGEALSAPLDGLAFAPGLPLTSWTYRFNYDAKYFLKHIGTGAESDLTEQVGKSVRRHAVAWSFAIAVDRNGLHPINSAALRDDWDASIDERRALITAVSKRCASIRQTGEEPVILVGRSAAGMYLHADRWGSSAWQMEAPTSVTIRHGAGGGEFAFIDDWPLFDFDTPNGDCYVASRALLRSLTVSGSTARDAMAITWVQAKGDRLVFTLTWSSAFPG
;
A
#
# COMPACT_ATOMS: atom_id res chain seq x y z
N MET A 1 -3.74 -6.00 -24.49
CA MET A 1 -3.14 -5.05 -23.54
C MET A 1 -2.85 -5.77 -22.23
N GLN A 2 -1.60 -6.21 -22.05
CA GLN A 2 -1.19 -7.09 -20.95
C GLN A 2 -1.06 -6.34 -19.60
N ILE A 3 -0.80 -5.02 -19.63
CA ILE A 3 -0.57 -4.22 -18.43
C ILE A 3 -1.80 -4.17 -17.52
N ALA A 4 -3.01 -4.05 -18.07
CA ALA A 4 -4.25 -4.06 -17.27
C ALA A 4 -4.47 -5.44 -16.60
N GLY A 5 -4.13 -6.52 -17.30
CA GLY A 5 -4.18 -7.88 -16.74
C GLY A 5 -3.23 -8.06 -15.56
N VAL A 6 -2.01 -7.52 -15.64
CA VAL A 6 -1.07 -7.52 -14.51
C VAL A 6 -1.55 -6.58 -13.39
N ALA A 7 -1.89 -5.34 -13.72
CA ALA A 7 -2.23 -4.31 -12.74
C ALA A 7 -3.43 -4.71 -11.87
N PHE A 8 -4.39 -5.42 -12.46
CA PHE A 8 -5.61 -5.89 -11.81
C PHE A 8 -5.66 -7.41 -11.70
N ASP A 9 -4.50 -8.04 -11.57
CA ASP A 9 -4.38 -9.43 -11.14
C ASP A 9 -4.72 -9.52 -9.65
N GLY A 10 -5.80 -10.23 -9.33
CA GLY A 10 -6.27 -10.42 -7.96
C GLY A 10 -5.33 -11.28 -7.11
N GLU A 11 -4.58 -12.19 -7.73
CA GLU A 11 -3.62 -13.07 -7.03
C GLU A 11 -2.32 -12.33 -6.67
N ALA A 12 -2.03 -11.23 -7.36
CA ALA A 12 -0.81 -10.44 -7.17
C ALA A 12 -0.97 -9.31 -6.13
N LEU A 13 -2.14 -9.20 -5.49
CA LEU A 13 -2.33 -8.28 -4.36
C LEU A 13 -1.65 -8.82 -3.10
N SER A 14 -0.95 -7.92 -2.41
CA SER A 14 -0.37 -8.24 -1.11
C SER A 14 -1.39 -8.02 -0.01
N ALA A 15 -1.30 -8.82 1.06
CA ALA A 15 -1.97 -8.52 2.32
C ALA A 15 -1.69 -7.06 2.71
N PRO A 16 -2.66 -6.32 3.27
CA PRO A 16 -3.91 -6.81 3.83
C PRO A 16 -5.09 -6.88 2.85
N LEU A 17 -4.91 -6.89 1.53
CA LEU A 17 -6.05 -7.03 0.63
C LEU A 17 -6.38 -8.52 0.38
N ASP A 18 -7.66 -8.89 0.39
CA ASP A 18 -8.10 -10.26 0.04
C ASP A 18 -8.28 -10.43 -1.47
N GLY A 19 -8.53 -9.34 -2.20
CA GLY A 19 -8.73 -9.42 -3.64
C GLY A 19 -9.26 -8.16 -4.30
N LEU A 20 -9.44 -8.25 -5.62
CA LEU A 20 -10.02 -7.21 -6.46
C LEU A 20 -11.49 -7.50 -6.74
N ALA A 21 -12.33 -6.47 -6.62
CA ALA A 21 -13.71 -6.50 -7.07
C ALA A 21 -13.84 -5.67 -8.34
N PHE A 22 -14.54 -6.20 -9.34
CA PHE A 22 -14.85 -5.45 -10.56
C PHE A 22 -16.31 -4.99 -10.53
N ALA A 23 -16.53 -3.68 -10.66
CA ALA A 23 -17.86 -3.07 -10.65
C ALA A 23 -18.08 -2.24 -11.94
N PRO A 24 -18.72 -2.82 -12.97
CA PRO A 24 -18.91 -2.13 -14.24
C PRO A 24 -19.75 -0.86 -14.08
N GLY A 25 -19.28 0.25 -14.65
CA GLY A 25 -20.03 1.52 -14.69
C GLY A 25 -20.18 2.24 -13.35
N LEU A 26 -19.51 1.78 -12.28
CA LEU A 26 -19.53 2.48 -11.00
C LEU A 26 -18.73 3.79 -11.12
N PRO A 27 -19.29 4.95 -10.75
CA PRO A 27 -18.59 6.23 -10.84
C PRO A 27 -17.56 6.35 -9.71
N LEU A 28 -16.38 5.77 -9.95
CA LEU A 28 -15.23 5.85 -9.05
C LEU A 28 -14.32 7.03 -9.41
N THR A 29 -13.51 7.46 -8.44
CA THR A 29 -12.48 8.46 -8.66
C THR A 29 -11.52 7.96 -9.74
N SER A 30 -11.27 8.80 -10.75
CA SER A 30 -10.30 8.51 -11.79
C SER A 30 -8.92 9.02 -11.40
N TRP A 31 -7.94 8.16 -11.60
CA TRP A 31 -6.55 8.31 -11.25
C TRP A 31 -5.71 8.45 -12.50
N THR A 32 -4.65 9.26 -12.46
CA THR A 32 -3.74 9.41 -13.59
C THR A 32 -2.29 9.32 -13.13
N TYR A 33 -1.51 8.45 -13.77
CA TYR A 33 -0.07 8.31 -13.54
C TYR A 33 0.69 8.56 -14.85
N ARG A 34 1.77 9.34 -14.77
CA ARG A 34 2.60 9.67 -15.93
C ARG A 34 4.04 9.24 -15.71
N PHE A 35 4.64 8.64 -16.73
CA PHE A 35 6.06 8.31 -16.71
C PHE A 35 6.68 8.49 -18.11
N ASN A 36 7.99 8.72 -18.13
CA ASN A 36 8.75 8.91 -19.35
C ASN A 36 9.57 7.66 -19.65
N TYR A 37 9.72 7.33 -20.93
CA TYR A 37 10.57 6.24 -21.38
C TYR A 37 11.29 6.63 -22.68
N ASP A 38 12.50 6.15 -22.86
CA ASP A 38 13.27 6.39 -24.09
C ASP A 38 12.66 5.55 -25.24
N ALA A 39 12.24 6.23 -26.30
CA ALA A 39 11.57 5.65 -27.48
C ALA A 39 12.42 4.55 -28.11
N LYS A 40 13.75 4.71 -28.13
CA LYS A 40 14.68 3.72 -28.68
C LYS A 40 14.62 2.37 -27.96
N TYR A 41 14.31 2.35 -26.66
CA TYR A 41 14.18 1.09 -25.91
C TYR A 41 12.78 0.53 -26.07
N PHE A 42 11.75 1.38 -26.00
CA PHE A 42 10.37 0.93 -26.18
C PHE A 42 10.14 0.33 -27.58
N LEU A 43 10.50 1.05 -28.64
CA LEU A 43 10.23 0.66 -30.03
C LEU A 43 11.08 -0.53 -30.49
N LYS A 44 12.30 -0.70 -29.96
CA LYS A 44 13.17 -1.85 -30.30
C LYS A 44 12.69 -3.18 -29.71
N HIS A 45 11.91 -3.12 -28.63
CA HIS A 45 11.48 -4.32 -27.91
C HIS A 45 10.08 -4.80 -28.33
N ILE A 46 9.40 -4.06 -29.22
CA ILE A 46 8.10 -4.47 -29.76
C ILE A 46 8.22 -5.83 -30.46
N GLY A 47 7.57 -6.85 -29.91
CA GLY A 47 7.58 -8.22 -30.43
C GLY A 47 8.79 -9.07 -30.05
N THR A 48 9.70 -8.60 -29.17
CA THR A 48 10.92 -9.35 -28.77
C THR A 48 10.82 -10.02 -27.39
N GLY A 49 9.67 -9.96 -26.72
CA GLY A 49 9.46 -10.54 -25.38
C GLY A 49 9.93 -9.66 -24.22
N ALA A 50 10.89 -8.74 -24.40
CA ALA A 50 11.31 -7.77 -23.37
C ALA A 50 10.18 -6.80 -22.94
N GLU A 51 9.06 -6.76 -23.68
CA GLU A 51 7.83 -6.09 -23.29
C GLU A 51 7.16 -6.72 -22.06
N SER A 52 7.39 -8.02 -21.78
CA SER A 52 6.79 -8.68 -20.62
C SER A 52 7.32 -8.10 -19.31
N ASP A 53 8.63 -7.88 -19.22
CA ASP A 53 9.27 -7.34 -18.01
C ASP A 53 8.83 -5.89 -17.77
N LEU A 54 8.76 -5.09 -18.83
CA LEU A 54 8.24 -3.73 -18.74
C LEU A 54 6.75 -3.72 -18.36
N THR A 55 5.96 -4.61 -18.96
CA THR A 55 4.53 -4.77 -18.64
C THR A 55 4.33 -5.11 -17.17
N GLU A 56 5.13 -6.04 -16.64
CA GLU A 56 5.06 -6.45 -15.24
C GLU A 56 5.46 -5.30 -14.31
N GLN A 57 6.55 -4.60 -14.60
CA GLN A 57 6.99 -3.45 -13.81
C GLN A 57 5.94 -2.32 -13.79
N VAL A 58 5.40 -1.97 -14.96
CA VAL A 58 4.36 -0.93 -15.06
C VAL A 58 3.08 -1.40 -14.36
N GLY A 59 2.65 -2.64 -14.56
CA GLY A 59 1.48 -3.22 -13.91
C GLY A 59 1.59 -3.21 -12.38
N LYS A 60 2.73 -3.66 -11.85
CA LYS A 60 3.04 -3.58 -10.41
C LYS A 60 3.02 -2.15 -9.89
N SER A 61 3.57 -1.19 -10.64
CA SER A 61 3.53 0.23 -10.28
C SER A 61 2.10 0.76 -10.22
N VAL A 62 1.28 0.48 -11.23
CA VAL A 62 -0.15 0.88 -11.24
C VAL A 62 -0.88 0.28 -10.04
N ARG A 63 -0.73 -1.02 -9.80
CA ARG A 63 -1.35 -1.72 -8.66
C ARG A 63 -1.02 -1.04 -7.34
N ARG A 64 0.27 -0.73 -7.12
CA ARG A 64 0.75 -0.01 -5.94
C ARG A 64 0.11 1.37 -5.79
N HIS A 65 0.07 2.18 -6.86
CA HIS A 65 -0.56 3.49 -6.83
C HIS A 65 -2.07 3.42 -6.65
N ALA A 66 -2.74 2.45 -7.28
CA ALA A 66 -4.17 2.23 -7.16
C ALA A 66 -4.56 1.95 -5.70
N VAL A 67 -3.83 1.06 -5.03
CA VAL A 67 -4.02 0.76 -3.61
C VAL A 67 -3.75 1.99 -2.74
N ALA A 68 -2.59 2.63 -2.91
CA ALA A 68 -2.18 3.78 -2.09
C ALA A 68 -3.15 4.97 -2.20
N TRP A 69 -3.52 5.36 -3.42
CA TRP A 69 -4.40 6.50 -3.66
C TRP A 69 -5.84 6.21 -3.26
N SER A 70 -6.31 4.97 -3.47
CA SER A 70 -7.64 4.57 -2.99
C SER A 70 -7.71 4.56 -1.46
N PHE A 71 -6.63 4.15 -0.79
CA PHE A 71 -6.55 4.22 0.66
C PHE A 71 -6.53 5.67 1.17
N ALA A 72 -5.78 6.57 0.53
CA ALA A 72 -5.77 7.99 0.91
C ALA A 72 -7.18 8.61 0.87
N ILE A 73 -7.97 8.31 -0.17
CA ILE A 73 -9.37 8.76 -0.24
C ILE A 73 -10.22 8.09 0.84
N ALA A 74 -10.00 6.81 1.12
CA ALA A 74 -10.72 6.11 2.18
C ALA A 74 -10.43 6.72 3.56
N VAL A 75 -9.18 7.12 3.83
CA VAL A 75 -8.78 7.85 5.03
C VAL A 75 -9.60 9.13 5.19
N ASP A 76 -9.64 9.97 4.14
CA ASP A 76 -10.38 11.23 4.16
C ASP A 76 -11.89 11.00 4.33
N ARG A 77 -12.47 10.07 3.58
CA ARG A 77 -13.92 9.79 3.60
C ARG A 77 -14.40 9.22 4.94
N ASN A 78 -13.59 8.37 5.57
CA ASN A 78 -13.94 7.72 6.84
C ASN A 78 -13.43 8.49 8.07
N GLY A 79 -12.81 9.65 7.87
CA GLY A 79 -12.23 10.44 8.97
C GLY A 79 -11.19 9.65 9.77
N LEU A 80 -10.38 8.84 9.09
CA LEU A 80 -9.29 8.12 9.76
C LEU A 80 -8.17 9.11 10.09
N HIS A 81 -7.63 8.98 11.30
CA HIS A 81 -6.51 9.80 11.75
C HIS A 81 -5.26 8.93 11.92
N PRO A 82 -4.06 9.47 11.59
CA PRO A 82 -2.82 8.78 11.88
C PRO A 82 -2.67 8.58 13.39
N ILE A 83 -2.05 7.47 13.78
CA ILE A 83 -1.79 7.13 15.18
C ILE A 83 -0.53 7.83 15.69
N ASN A 84 0.48 7.96 14.83
CA ASN A 84 1.67 8.77 15.16
C ASN A 84 1.36 10.26 15.08
N SER A 85 2.11 11.04 15.85
CA SER A 85 2.14 12.50 15.70
C SER A 85 2.94 12.90 14.47
N ALA A 86 2.71 14.13 13.99
CA ALA A 86 3.52 14.71 12.91
C ALA A 86 5.00 14.86 13.30
N ALA A 87 5.32 15.05 14.59
CA ALA A 87 6.69 15.12 15.07
C ALA A 87 7.44 13.78 14.91
N LEU A 88 6.76 12.66 15.19
CA LEU A 88 7.34 11.32 15.05
C LEU A 88 7.48 10.85 13.61
N ARG A 89 6.94 11.57 12.63
CA ARG A 89 7.00 11.18 11.22
C ARG A 89 8.45 11.15 10.71
N ASP A 90 9.21 12.18 11.06
CA ASP A 90 10.56 12.41 10.56
C ASP A 90 11.63 12.36 11.66
N ASP A 91 11.22 12.11 12.91
CA ASP A 91 12.14 11.87 14.01
C ASP A 91 12.59 10.41 13.97
N TRP A 92 13.84 10.16 13.58
CA TRP A 92 14.45 8.83 13.50
C TRP A 92 15.10 8.38 14.81
N ASP A 93 15.18 9.25 15.80
CA ASP A 93 15.83 9.00 17.09
C ASP A 93 14.90 9.30 18.29
N ALA A 94 13.58 9.11 18.09
CA ALA A 94 12.59 9.25 19.14
C ALA A 94 12.96 8.43 20.38
N SER A 95 12.66 8.98 21.55
CA SER A 95 12.93 8.34 22.83
C SER A 95 12.19 7.02 22.99
N ILE A 96 12.66 6.18 23.91
CA ILE A 96 11.99 4.91 24.25
C ILE A 96 10.54 5.14 24.69
N ASP A 97 10.29 6.20 25.44
CA ASP A 97 8.95 6.52 25.94
C ASP A 97 8.01 6.94 24.81
N GLU A 98 8.50 7.69 23.81
CA GLU A 98 7.71 8.05 22.63
C GLU A 98 7.37 6.82 21.77
N ARG A 99 8.33 5.91 21.57
CA ARG A 99 8.08 4.66 20.83
C ARG A 99 7.07 3.78 21.58
N ARG A 100 7.17 3.68 22.91
CA ARG A 100 6.19 2.96 23.74
C ARG A 100 4.81 3.61 23.73
N ALA A 101 4.75 4.94 23.73
CA ALA A 101 3.51 5.68 23.62
C ALA A 101 2.81 5.42 22.27
N LEU A 102 3.57 5.36 21.17
CA LEU A 102 3.06 4.97 19.85
C LEU A 102 2.45 3.56 19.87
N ILE A 103 3.16 2.56 20.43
CA ILE A 103 2.67 1.18 20.52
C ILE A 103 1.38 1.10 21.36
N THR A 104 1.34 1.83 22.47
CA THR A 104 0.16 1.92 23.33
C THR A 104 -1.02 2.55 22.60
N ALA A 105 -0.78 3.59 21.78
CA ALA A 105 -1.81 4.22 20.96
C ALA A 105 -2.34 3.26 19.87
N VAL A 106 -1.46 2.50 19.22
CA VAL A 106 -1.83 1.45 18.24
C VAL A 106 -2.68 0.37 18.92
N SER A 107 -2.21 -0.19 20.04
CA SER A 107 -2.92 -1.17 20.87
C SER A 107 -4.33 -0.69 21.25
N LYS A 108 -4.44 0.54 21.77
CA LYS A 108 -5.73 1.15 22.15
C LYS A 108 -6.67 1.27 20.95
N ARG A 109 -6.16 1.63 19.77
CA ARG A 109 -6.98 1.72 18.56
C ARG A 109 -7.44 0.34 18.08
N CYS A 110 -6.57 -0.67 18.10
CA CYS A 110 -6.94 -2.05 17.82
C CYS A 110 -8.06 -2.54 18.75
N ALA A 111 -7.93 -2.29 20.05
CA ALA A 111 -8.95 -2.64 21.04
C ALA A 111 -10.29 -1.93 20.77
N SER A 112 -10.26 -0.65 20.39
CA SER A 112 -11.47 0.12 20.06
C SER A 112 -12.21 -0.44 18.84
N ILE A 113 -11.51 -0.87 17.79
CA ILE A 113 -12.13 -1.49 16.60
C ILE A 113 -12.67 -2.88 16.96
N ARG A 114 -11.93 -3.64 17.77
CA ARG A 114 -12.41 -4.94 18.25
C ARG A 114 -13.70 -4.84 19.06
N GLN A 115 -13.87 -3.78 19.85
CA GLN A 115 -15.10 -3.54 20.61
C GLN A 115 -16.34 -3.33 19.72
N THR A 116 -16.17 -2.94 18.46
CA THR A 116 -17.27 -2.84 17.49
C THR A 116 -17.52 -4.15 16.74
N GLY A 117 -16.82 -5.24 17.10
CA GLY A 117 -16.94 -6.54 16.45
C GLY A 117 -16.14 -6.67 15.15
N GLU A 118 -15.25 -5.71 14.87
CA GLU A 118 -14.45 -5.67 13.66
C GLU A 118 -13.01 -6.11 13.92
N GLU A 119 -12.35 -6.60 12.87
CA GLU A 119 -10.95 -7.00 12.91
C GLU A 119 -10.05 -5.79 12.60
N PRO A 120 -9.14 -5.38 13.50
CA PRO A 120 -8.21 -4.29 13.20
C PRO A 120 -7.05 -4.76 12.32
N VAL A 121 -6.59 -3.86 11.47
CA VAL A 121 -5.41 -4.00 10.62
C VAL A 121 -4.48 -2.83 10.87
N ILE A 122 -3.22 -3.13 11.19
CA ILE A 122 -2.20 -2.12 11.43
C ILE A 122 -1.45 -1.88 10.12
N LEU A 123 -1.48 -0.64 9.64
CA LEU A 123 -0.82 -0.19 8.43
C LEU A 123 0.30 0.77 8.80
N VAL A 124 1.52 0.47 8.37
CA VAL A 124 2.66 1.36 8.57
C VAL A 124 3.22 1.84 7.25
N GLY A 125 3.32 3.16 7.13
CA GLY A 125 3.98 3.80 6.00
C GLY A 125 5.48 3.93 6.18
N ARG A 126 6.11 4.47 5.13
CA ARG A 126 7.55 4.73 5.08
C ARG A 126 7.88 6.02 5.82
N SER A 127 7.80 5.98 7.14
CA SER A 127 8.20 7.05 8.06
C SER A 127 9.06 6.50 9.19
N ALA A 128 9.63 7.38 10.00
CA ALA A 128 10.35 6.96 11.19
C ALA A 128 9.42 6.24 12.19
N ALA A 129 8.21 6.77 12.38
CA ALA A 129 7.16 6.13 13.17
C ALA A 129 6.82 4.71 12.68
N GLY A 130 6.68 4.53 11.37
CA GLY A 130 6.50 3.21 10.77
C GLY A 130 7.67 2.30 11.12
N MET A 131 8.89 2.81 10.92
CA MET A 131 10.13 2.07 11.16
C MET A 131 10.29 1.55 12.58
N TYR A 132 9.80 2.26 13.60
CA TYR A 132 9.83 1.78 14.99
C TYR A 132 9.02 0.52 15.22
N LEU A 133 8.04 0.24 14.37
CA LEU A 133 7.11 -0.87 14.56
C LEU A 133 7.53 -2.13 13.78
N HIS A 134 8.54 -2.05 12.92
CA HIS A 134 9.01 -3.21 12.13
C HIS A 134 9.61 -4.30 13.01
N ALA A 135 9.51 -5.54 12.53
CA ALA A 135 9.98 -6.73 13.23
C ALA A 135 11.46 -6.67 13.59
N ASP A 136 12.28 -6.17 12.67
CA ASP A 136 13.73 -6.06 12.83
C ASP A 136 14.14 -5.13 13.97
N ARG A 137 13.29 -4.20 14.41
CA ARG A 137 13.59 -3.29 15.53
C ARG A 137 13.52 -3.94 16.90
N TRP A 138 13.01 -5.17 16.99
CA TRP A 138 12.78 -5.84 18.25
C TRP A 138 13.79 -6.96 18.47
N GLY A 139 14.43 -7.00 19.63
CA GLY A 139 15.41 -8.01 19.97
C GLY A 139 16.44 -7.57 21.00
N SER A 140 17.52 -8.33 21.11
CA SER A 140 18.58 -8.14 22.10
C SER A 140 19.84 -7.46 21.55
N SER A 141 19.87 -7.14 20.24
CA SER A 141 21.01 -6.45 19.64
C SER A 141 21.09 -4.99 20.09
N ALA A 142 22.28 -4.38 20.06
CA ALA A 142 22.51 -3.02 20.55
C ALA A 142 21.70 -1.91 19.82
N TRP A 143 21.23 -2.18 18.60
CA TRP A 143 20.40 -1.27 17.80
C TRP A 143 18.90 -1.62 17.86
N GLN A 144 18.56 -2.71 18.55
CA GLN A 144 17.19 -3.18 18.76
C GLN A 144 16.69 -2.78 20.14
N MET A 145 15.37 -2.76 20.29
CA MET A 145 14.70 -2.58 21.56
C MET A 145 14.11 -3.91 22.03
N GLU A 146 14.14 -4.15 23.34
CA GLU A 146 13.37 -5.27 23.90
C GLU A 146 11.88 -5.08 23.59
N ALA A 147 11.25 -6.12 23.02
CA ALA A 147 9.85 -6.09 22.66
C ALA A 147 8.98 -5.89 23.92
N PRO A 148 8.08 -4.89 23.95
CA PRO A 148 7.04 -4.82 24.97
C PRO A 148 6.17 -6.09 24.96
N THR A 149 5.48 -6.41 26.06
CA THR A 149 4.63 -7.61 26.17
C THR A 149 3.50 -7.67 25.14
N SER A 150 3.07 -6.52 24.62
CA SER A 150 2.07 -6.42 23.56
C SER A 150 2.65 -6.71 22.17
N VAL A 151 3.97 -6.73 22.00
CA VAL A 151 4.64 -6.95 20.72
C VAL A 151 5.12 -8.38 20.62
N THR A 152 4.71 -9.10 19.57
CA THR A 152 5.23 -10.43 19.26
C THR A 152 5.79 -10.47 17.85
N ILE A 153 6.92 -11.16 17.68
CA ILE A 153 7.55 -11.38 16.38
C ILE A 153 7.27 -12.81 15.95
N ARG A 154 6.76 -13.00 14.74
CA ARG A 154 6.49 -14.32 14.18
C ARG A 154 7.19 -14.48 12.84
N HIS A 155 7.74 -15.67 12.62
CA HIS A 155 8.36 -16.01 11.34
C HIS A 155 7.28 -16.47 10.35
N GLY A 156 7.24 -15.82 9.18
CA GLY A 156 6.41 -16.26 8.07
C GLY A 156 7.01 -17.46 7.34
N ALA A 157 6.17 -18.17 6.59
CA ALA A 157 6.56 -19.36 5.82
C ALA A 157 7.67 -19.10 4.79
N GLY A 158 7.92 -17.85 4.41
CA GLY A 158 8.98 -17.43 3.49
C GLY A 158 10.26 -16.90 4.16
N GLY A 159 10.42 -17.06 5.48
CA GLY A 159 11.61 -16.61 6.21
C GLY A 159 11.64 -15.12 6.60
N GLY A 160 10.62 -14.35 6.22
CA GLY A 160 10.44 -12.97 6.69
C GLY A 160 9.84 -12.93 8.11
N GLU A 161 10.24 -11.94 8.90
CA GLU A 161 9.69 -11.68 10.23
C GLU A 161 8.55 -10.67 10.15
N PHE A 162 7.47 -10.93 10.88
CA PHE A 162 6.30 -10.06 10.98
C PHE A 162 6.11 -9.64 12.43
N ALA A 163 5.92 -8.34 12.64
CA ALA A 163 5.57 -7.80 13.94
C ALA A 163 4.05 -7.86 14.14
N PHE A 164 3.64 -8.15 15.37
CA PHE A 164 2.25 -8.15 15.81
C PHE A 164 2.13 -7.27 17.04
N ILE A 165 1.06 -6.48 17.13
CA ILE A 165 0.71 -5.72 18.33
C ILE A 165 -0.63 -6.25 18.84
N ASP A 166 -0.64 -6.84 20.03
CA ASP A 166 -1.76 -7.55 20.64
C ASP A 166 -2.36 -8.61 19.69
N ASP A 167 -1.47 -9.42 19.11
CA ASP A 167 -1.77 -10.46 18.11
C ASP A 167 -2.32 -9.97 16.77
N TRP A 168 -2.34 -8.65 16.52
CA TRP A 168 -2.73 -8.08 15.23
C TRP A 168 -1.52 -7.84 14.32
N PRO A 169 -1.55 -8.36 13.08
CA PRO A 169 -0.44 -8.21 12.16
C PRO A 169 -0.26 -6.75 11.73
N LEU A 170 1.01 -6.38 11.61
CA LEU A 170 1.45 -5.14 11.02
C LEU A 170 1.84 -5.35 9.55
N PHE A 171 1.37 -4.46 8.69
CA PHE A 171 1.65 -4.49 7.26
C PHE A 171 2.32 -3.21 6.78
N ASP A 172 3.39 -3.38 6.00
CA ASP A 172 3.97 -2.31 5.21
C ASP A 172 2.98 -1.87 4.14
N PHE A 173 2.65 -0.58 4.15
CA PHE A 173 1.60 -0.04 3.31
C PHE A 173 1.94 1.38 2.88
N ASP A 174 1.64 1.76 1.64
CA ASP A 174 1.82 3.15 1.21
C ASP A 174 0.67 4.01 1.76
N THR A 175 0.85 4.51 2.98
CA THR A 175 -0.11 5.37 3.68
C THR A 175 0.13 6.86 3.39
N PRO A 176 -0.87 7.73 3.58
CA PRO A 176 -0.68 9.18 3.49
C PRO A 176 0.43 9.66 4.43
N ASN A 177 1.36 10.45 3.89
CA ASN A 177 2.55 10.97 4.57
C ASN A 177 3.45 9.90 5.21
N GLY A 178 3.31 8.62 4.84
CA GLY A 178 4.03 7.52 5.48
C GLY A 178 3.58 7.23 6.93
N ASP A 179 2.47 7.78 7.38
CA ASP A 179 2.00 7.65 8.77
C ASP A 179 1.52 6.22 9.10
N CYS A 180 1.41 5.92 10.38
CA CYS A 180 0.79 4.71 10.90
C CYS A 180 -0.72 4.90 11.04
N TYR A 181 -1.50 3.94 10.52
CA TYR A 181 -2.94 3.89 10.66
C TYR A 181 -3.36 2.54 11.24
N VAL A 182 -4.47 2.53 11.97
CA VAL A 182 -5.19 1.29 12.29
C VAL A 182 -6.60 1.44 11.77
N ALA A 183 -6.96 0.55 10.85
CA ALA A 183 -8.24 0.53 10.17
C ALA A 183 -8.94 -0.81 10.36
N SER A 184 -10.23 -0.86 10.08
CA SER A 184 -10.95 -2.12 10.01
C SER A 184 -10.52 -2.93 8.79
N ARG A 185 -10.39 -4.25 8.96
CA ARG A 185 -10.21 -5.20 7.85
C ARG A 185 -11.32 -5.06 6.82
N ALA A 186 -12.55 -4.77 7.24
CA ALA A 186 -13.68 -4.61 6.33
C ALA A 186 -13.44 -3.50 5.28
N LEU A 187 -12.78 -2.41 5.68
CA LEU A 187 -12.41 -1.30 4.79
C LEU A 187 -11.40 -1.73 3.72
N LEU A 188 -10.43 -2.56 4.10
CA LEU A 188 -9.29 -2.93 3.25
C LEU A 188 -9.49 -4.24 2.48
N ARG A 189 -10.61 -4.93 2.75
CA ARG A 189 -10.83 -6.30 2.30
C ARG A 189 -10.72 -6.43 0.78
N SER A 190 -11.34 -5.52 0.05
CA SER A 190 -11.31 -5.55 -1.41
C SER A 190 -11.15 -4.17 -2.00
N LEU A 191 -10.27 -4.07 -2.99
CA LEU A 191 -10.18 -2.88 -3.82
C LEU A 191 -11.15 -3.03 -5.01
N THR A 192 -12.09 -2.10 -5.12
CA THR A 192 -13.02 -2.06 -6.25
C THR A 192 -12.38 -1.27 -7.39
N VAL A 193 -12.44 -1.83 -8.60
CA VAL A 193 -12.00 -1.18 -9.84
C VAL A 193 -13.19 -1.07 -10.78
N SER A 194 -13.31 0.06 -11.47
CA SER A 194 -14.39 0.32 -12.43
C SER A 194 -13.85 0.40 -13.85
N GLY A 195 -14.61 -0.14 -14.79
CA GLY A 195 -14.35 -0.18 -16.23
C GLY A 195 -15.49 -0.92 -16.95
N SER A 196 -15.35 -1.14 -18.26
CA SER A 196 -16.28 -2.02 -19.01
C SER A 196 -15.94 -3.49 -18.81
N THR A 197 -14.64 -3.81 -18.75
CA THR A 197 -14.08 -5.11 -18.35
C THR A 197 -12.80 -4.88 -17.53
N ALA A 198 -12.25 -5.92 -16.89
CA ALA A 198 -10.95 -5.82 -16.23
C ALA A 198 -9.83 -5.37 -17.19
N ARG A 199 -9.95 -5.71 -18.50
CA ARG A 199 -9.02 -5.27 -19.55
C ARG A 199 -9.14 -3.78 -19.86
N ASP A 200 -10.35 -3.22 -19.72
CA ASP A 200 -10.66 -1.82 -20.04
C ASP A 200 -10.70 -0.93 -18.78
N ALA A 201 -10.45 -1.50 -17.60
CA ALA A 201 -10.38 -0.79 -16.33
C ALA A 201 -9.21 0.20 -16.25
N MET A 202 -8.23 0.05 -17.15
CA MET A 202 -7.13 0.99 -17.31
C MET A 202 -6.97 1.38 -18.78
N ALA A 203 -6.89 2.69 -19.02
CA ALA A 203 -6.54 3.28 -20.30
C ALA A 203 -5.07 3.72 -20.30
N ILE A 204 -4.38 3.57 -21.43
CA ILE A 204 -3.02 4.07 -21.63
C ILE A 204 -2.98 4.89 -22.91
N THR A 205 -2.48 6.11 -22.81
CA THR A 205 -2.17 6.97 -23.95
C THR A 205 -0.69 7.36 -23.90
N TRP A 206 -0.11 7.72 -25.04
CA TRP A 206 1.26 8.22 -25.08
C TRP A 206 1.44 9.29 -26.15
N VAL A 207 2.42 10.16 -25.93
CA VAL A 207 2.83 11.19 -26.89
C VAL A 207 4.36 11.21 -26.99
N GLN A 208 4.88 11.52 -28.17
CA GLN A 208 6.31 11.74 -28.36
C GLN A 208 6.66 13.16 -27.89
N ALA A 209 7.52 13.26 -26.89
CA ALA A 209 8.10 14.52 -26.42
C ALA A 209 9.36 14.88 -27.22
N LYS A 210 9.87 16.10 -27.02
CA LYS A 210 11.12 16.56 -27.63
C LYS A 210 12.29 15.65 -27.22
N GLY A 211 13.07 15.21 -28.21
CA GLY A 211 14.23 14.33 -28.06
C GLY A 211 13.82 12.93 -27.62
N ASP A 212 13.69 11.99 -28.55
CA ASP A 212 13.52 10.53 -28.40
C ASP A 212 12.78 9.97 -27.17
N ARG A 213 11.91 10.75 -26.52
CA ARG A 213 11.22 10.39 -25.28
C ARG A 213 9.73 10.21 -25.55
N LEU A 214 9.18 9.12 -25.03
CA LEU A 214 7.75 8.87 -24.98
C LEU A 214 7.24 9.20 -23.58
N VAL A 215 6.13 9.93 -23.52
CA VAL A 215 5.42 10.21 -22.27
C VAL A 215 4.19 9.33 -22.26
N PHE A 216 4.12 8.39 -21.33
CA PHE A 216 2.97 7.53 -21.13
C PHE A 216 2.06 8.12 -20.05
N THR A 217 0.75 8.07 -20.30
CA THR A 217 -0.30 8.45 -19.34
C THR A 217 -1.20 7.24 -19.12
N LEU A 218 -1.18 6.73 -17.89
CA LEU A 218 -2.05 5.64 -17.42
C LEU A 218 -3.23 6.27 -16.70
N THR A 219 -4.44 5.83 -16.99
CA THR A 219 -5.66 6.28 -16.31
C THR A 219 -6.47 5.07 -15.85
N TRP A 220 -6.94 5.05 -14.60
CA TRP A 220 -7.79 3.99 -14.06
C TRP A 220 -8.78 4.57 -13.04
N SER A 221 -9.77 3.78 -12.59
CA SER A 221 -10.69 4.22 -11.54
C SER A 221 -10.84 3.14 -10.47
N SER A 222 -10.58 3.50 -9.21
CA SER A 222 -10.60 2.54 -8.10
C SER A 222 -10.94 3.18 -6.75
N ALA A 223 -11.50 2.38 -5.83
CA ALA A 223 -11.80 2.77 -4.46
C ALA A 223 -11.89 1.55 -3.52
N PHE A 224 -11.62 1.75 -2.24
CA PHE A 224 -12.07 0.81 -1.19
C PHE A 224 -13.57 1.00 -0.91
N PRO A 225 -14.28 -0.05 -0.45
CA PRO A 225 -15.67 0.07 0.00
C PRO A 225 -15.75 1.08 1.14
N GLY A 226 -16.65 2.05 1.02
CA GLY A 226 -16.99 3.01 2.06
C GLY A 226 -18.31 2.66 2.72
#